data_AF-A0A539E8S1-F1
#
_entry.id   AF-A0A539E8S1-F1
#
_cell.length_a   1.000
_cell.length_b   1.000
_cell.length_c   1.000
_cell.angle_alpha   90.00
_cell.angle_beta   90.00
_cell.angle_gamma   90.00
#
_symmetry.space_group_name_H-M   'P 1'
#
loop_
_entity.id
_entity.type
_entity.pdbx_description
1 polymer ?
#
loop_
_entity_poly.entity_id
_entity_poly.type
_entity_poly.pdbx_seq_one_letter_code
_entity_poly.pdbx_strand_id
1 'polypeptide(L)'
;MSAHHRAPRQAPHRARRRSHRRAIPCSFAGEAFAVWFPGPDDPIALESFGDVATLAFEVQEMPATREVLVLLDELRRVTAIVLDPPPPLGVFIGWSTVPGAEVPFSQTISIVFTDDVGHIGDIGDGSPSAQDRDGYFALRRLHMLQGLQLLDVVLVDTERVRSLAIACDPDAVWFEPFAPLSPSGDIGSGEAA
;
A
#
# COMPACT_ATOMS: atom_id res chain seq x y z
N MET A 1 23.89 0.98 -48.46
CA MET A 1 24.27 0.51 -47.11
C MET A 1 23.16 0.91 -46.16
N SER A 2 22.15 0.05 -45.98
CA SER A 2 20.96 0.35 -45.16
C SER A 2 21.05 -0.45 -43.86
N ALA A 3 21.14 0.27 -42.74
CA ALA A 3 21.20 -0.31 -41.40
C ALA A 3 19.78 -0.73 -40.95
N HIS A 4 19.59 -2.03 -40.74
CA HIS A 4 18.39 -2.56 -40.11
C HIS A 4 18.37 -2.21 -38.62
N HIS A 5 17.44 -1.33 -38.23
CA HIS A 5 17.09 -1.08 -36.84
C HIS A 5 16.29 -2.28 -36.31
N ARG A 6 16.90 -3.05 -35.39
CA ARG A 6 16.31 -4.21 -34.75
C ARG A 6 15.61 -3.75 -33.47
N ALA A 7 14.27 -3.76 -33.46
CA ALA A 7 13.48 -3.43 -32.28
C ALA A 7 13.76 -4.41 -31.12
N PRO A 8 13.70 -3.97 -29.85
CA PRO A 8 13.91 -4.83 -28.70
C PRO A 8 12.76 -5.83 -28.54
N ARG A 9 13.12 -7.08 -28.29
CA ARG A 9 12.19 -8.16 -27.94
C ARG A 9 11.54 -7.86 -26.60
N GLN A 10 10.23 -7.64 -26.60
CA GLN A 10 9.42 -7.72 -25.38
C GLN A 10 9.57 -9.12 -24.77
N ALA A 11 10.00 -9.16 -23.51
CA ALA A 11 10.09 -10.40 -22.76
C ALA A 11 8.68 -10.91 -22.43
N PRO A 12 8.41 -12.23 -22.52
CA PRO A 12 7.10 -12.76 -22.19
C PRO A 12 6.82 -12.62 -20.68
N HIS A 13 5.65 -12.07 -20.34
CA HIS A 13 5.07 -12.09 -18.99
C HIS A 13 5.05 -13.54 -18.48
N ARG A 14 6.02 -13.89 -17.64
CA ARG A 14 6.07 -15.18 -16.96
C ARG A 14 4.96 -15.19 -15.91
N ALA A 15 4.00 -16.11 -16.05
CA ALA A 15 2.99 -16.37 -15.04
C ALA A 15 3.65 -16.58 -13.67
N ARG A 16 3.51 -15.60 -12.77
CA ARG A 16 4.07 -15.61 -11.41
C ARG A 16 3.51 -16.82 -10.66
N ARG A 17 4.41 -17.65 -10.10
CA ARG A 17 4.05 -18.83 -9.30
C ARG A 17 3.33 -18.37 -8.02
N ARG A 18 2.02 -18.61 -7.96
CA ARG A 18 1.09 -18.26 -6.85
C ARG A 18 1.31 -19.05 -5.53
N SER A 19 2.40 -19.79 -5.35
CA SER A 19 2.44 -20.93 -4.41
C SER A 19 2.75 -20.63 -2.93
N HIS A 20 2.98 -19.38 -2.50
CA HIS A 20 3.30 -19.06 -1.10
C HIS A 20 2.52 -17.89 -0.48
N ARG A 21 1.44 -17.46 -1.14
CA ARG A 21 0.64 -16.29 -0.74
C ARG A 21 -0.53 -16.71 0.15
N ARG A 22 -0.29 -17.18 1.38
CA ARG A 22 -1.37 -17.62 2.28
C ARG A 22 -1.66 -16.55 3.33
N ALA A 23 -2.86 -16.00 3.31
CA ALA A 23 -3.32 -15.10 4.36
C ALA A 23 -3.42 -15.86 5.69
N ILE A 24 -2.94 -15.23 6.77
CA ILE A 24 -3.02 -15.74 8.13
C ILE A 24 -4.35 -15.24 8.72
N PRO A 25 -5.30 -16.14 9.05
CA PRO A 25 -6.53 -15.74 9.72
C PRO A 25 -6.22 -15.27 11.13
N CYS A 26 -6.84 -14.17 11.53
CA CYS A 26 -6.67 -13.54 12.83
C CYS A 26 -8.03 -13.15 13.40
N SER A 27 -8.05 -12.86 14.71
CA SER A 27 -9.22 -12.29 15.35
C SER A 27 -8.82 -11.28 16.43
N PHE A 28 -9.63 -10.25 16.58
CA PHE A 28 -9.46 -9.24 17.63
C PHE A 28 -10.85 -8.81 18.11
N ALA A 29 -11.07 -8.84 19.42
CA ALA A 29 -12.36 -8.51 20.03
C ALA A 29 -13.58 -9.24 19.42
N GLY A 30 -13.38 -10.45 18.85
CA GLY A 30 -14.43 -11.24 18.21
C GLY A 30 -14.64 -10.95 16.72
N GLU A 31 -13.97 -9.95 16.16
CA GLU A 31 -13.97 -9.65 14.73
C GLU A 31 -12.88 -10.46 14.03
N ALA A 32 -13.22 -11.13 12.93
CA ALA A 32 -12.29 -11.88 12.10
C ALA A 32 -11.65 -10.96 11.06
N PHE A 33 -10.35 -11.14 10.85
CA PHE A 33 -9.59 -10.43 9.81
C PHE A 33 -8.46 -11.34 9.32
N ALA A 34 -7.68 -10.91 8.34
CA ALA A 34 -6.54 -11.69 7.89
C ALA A 34 -5.32 -10.81 7.60
N VAL A 35 -4.12 -11.38 7.74
CA VAL A 35 -2.87 -10.71 7.39
C VAL A 35 -2.18 -11.47 6.27
N TRP A 36 -1.81 -10.76 5.22
CA TRP A 36 -1.11 -11.29 4.06
C TRP A 36 0.30 -10.70 3.98
N PHE A 37 1.25 -11.51 3.53
CA PHE A 37 2.66 -11.13 3.43
C PHE A 37 3.16 -11.30 1.98
N PRO A 38 3.91 -10.33 1.44
CA PRO A 38 4.67 -10.53 0.21
C PRO A 38 5.63 -11.71 0.34
N GLY A 39 5.89 -12.40 -0.77
CA GLY A 39 6.92 -13.44 -0.79
C GLY A 39 8.32 -12.80 -0.69
N PRO A 40 9.28 -13.44 -0.02
CA PRO A 40 10.64 -12.90 0.13
C PRO A 40 11.35 -12.70 -1.22
N ASP A 41 10.99 -13.50 -2.24
CA ASP A 41 11.56 -13.44 -3.59
C ASP A 41 10.82 -12.47 -4.53
N ASP A 42 9.73 -11.86 -4.08
CA ASP A 42 8.86 -10.99 -4.89
C ASP A 42 8.35 -9.81 -4.04
N PRO A 43 9.26 -8.94 -3.53
CA PRO A 43 8.87 -7.79 -2.73
C PRO A 43 8.05 -6.81 -3.57
N ILE A 44 7.08 -6.16 -2.92
CA ILE A 44 6.25 -5.12 -3.55
C ILE A 44 6.74 -3.78 -3.03
N ALA A 45 7.20 -2.90 -3.93
CA ALA A 45 7.60 -1.53 -3.61
C ALA A 45 6.61 -0.55 -4.26
N LEU A 46 6.21 0.49 -3.51
CA LEU A 46 5.25 1.49 -3.96
C LEU A 46 5.94 2.85 -4.08
N GLU A 47 6.56 3.12 -5.21
CA GLU A 47 7.36 4.33 -5.42
C GLU A 47 6.50 5.52 -5.83
N SER A 48 5.35 5.25 -6.47
CA SER A 48 4.43 6.23 -7.04
C SER A 48 2.98 5.90 -6.75
N PHE A 49 2.09 6.87 -6.97
CA PHE A 49 0.64 6.62 -6.94
C PHE A 49 0.21 5.57 -7.99
N GLY A 50 0.91 5.46 -9.13
CA GLY A 50 0.61 4.43 -10.14
C GLY A 50 0.80 3.00 -9.59
N ASP A 51 1.80 2.80 -8.74
CA ASP A 51 2.04 1.52 -8.07
C ASP A 51 0.92 1.22 -7.05
N VAL A 52 0.51 2.25 -6.30
CA VAL A 52 -0.61 2.13 -5.34
C VAL A 52 -1.91 1.83 -6.06
N ALA A 53 -2.20 2.48 -7.18
CA ALA A 53 -3.39 2.22 -7.97
C ALA A 53 -3.39 0.80 -8.54
N THR A 54 -2.23 0.31 -9.01
CA THR A 54 -2.07 -1.08 -9.45
C THR A 54 -2.35 -2.05 -8.30
N LEU A 55 -1.76 -1.81 -7.13
CA LEU A 55 -2.02 -2.62 -5.94
C LEU A 55 -3.49 -2.57 -5.53
N ALA A 56 -4.15 -1.41 -5.60
CA ALA A 56 -5.56 -1.23 -5.24
C ALA A 56 -6.50 -2.13 -6.08
N PHE A 57 -6.22 -2.32 -7.36
CA PHE A 57 -6.94 -3.28 -8.19
C PHE A 57 -6.55 -4.73 -7.88
N GLU A 58 -5.27 -5.03 -7.65
CA GLU A 58 -4.84 -6.38 -7.30
C GLU A 58 -5.46 -6.88 -5.98
N VAL A 59 -5.62 -6.01 -4.98
CA VAL A 59 -6.21 -6.41 -3.69
C VAL A 59 -7.72 -6.63 -3.75
N GLN A 60 -8.42 -6.21 -4.80
CA GLN A 60 -9.82 -6.60 -5.02
C GLN A 60 -9.98 -8.10 -5.29
N GLU A 61 -8.92 -8.77 -5.77
CA GLU A 61 -8.90 -10.23 -5.92
C GLU A 61 -8.68 -10.96 -4.58
N MET A 62 -8.38 -10.23 -3.50
CA MET A 62 -8.24 -10.77 -2.15
C MET A 62 -9.60 -10.85 -1.45
N PRO A 63 -9.76 -11.73 -0.44
CA PRO A 63 -11.03 -11.88 0.28
C PRO A 63 -11.25 -10.76 1.33
N ALA A 64 -11.01 -9.51 0.95
CA ALA A 64 -11.36 -8.32 1.74
C ALA A 64 -12.71 -7.77 1.27
N THR A 65 -13.45 -7.13 2.16
CA THR A 65 -14.83 -6.69 1.91
C THR A 65 -15.02 -5.19 2.07
N ARG A 66 -14.28 -4.55 2.99
CA ARG A 66 -14.44 -3.14 3.34
C ARG A 66 -13.19 -2.35 3.04
N GLU A 67 -12.07 -2.80 3.58
CA GLU A 67 -10.82 -2.06 3.52
C GLU A 67 -9.61 -2.97 3.65
N VAL A 68 -8.50 -2.47 3.14
CA VAL A 68 -7.18 -3.10 3.21
C VAL A 68 -6.20 -2.07 3.75
N LEU A 69 -5.52 -2.41 4.85
CA LEU A 69 -4.44 -1.59 5.39
C LEU A 69 -3.09 -2.17 4.96
N VAL A 70 -2.36 -1.41 4.16
CA VAL A 70 -1.02 -1.76 3.69
C VAL A 70 0.00 -1.17 4.65
N LEU A 71 0.88 -2.01 5.19
CA LEU A 71 1.99 -1.62 6.04
C LEU A 71 3.26 -1.54 5.20
N LEU A 72 4.01 -0.45 5.32
CA LEU A 72 5.26 -0.26 4.58
C LEU A 72 6.42 0.11 5.48
N ASP A 73 7.61 -0.33 5.08
CA ASP A 73 8.87 0.11 5.68
C ASP A 73 9.24 1.53 5.20
N GLU A 74 10.37 2.04 5.68
CA GLU A 74 10.91 3.36 5.29
C GLU A 74 11.27 3.46 3.80
N LEU A 75 11.39 2.32 3.12
CA LEU A 75 11.69 2.22 1.70
C LEU A 75 10.43 2.04 0.84
N ARG A 76 9.24 2.26 1.40
CA ARG A 76 7.94 2.03 0.77
C ARG A 76 7.76 0.60 0.25
N ARG A 77 8.41 -0.38 0.88
CA ARG A 77 8.18 -1.79 0.59
C ARG A 77 7.06 -2.29 1.47
N VAL A 78 6.11 -2.98 0.86
CA VAL A 78 5.02 -3.63 1.58
C VAL A 78 5.62 -4.67 2.52
N THR A 79 5.33 -4.54 3.81
CA THR A 79 5.75 -5.49 4.85
C THR A 79 4.62 -6.46 5.18
N ALA A 80 3.39 -5.97 5.19
CA ALA A 80 2.18 -6.76 5.33
C ALA A 80 0.98 -6.03 4.72
N ILE A 81 -0.08 -6.80 4.45
CA ILE A 81 -1.38 -6.32 4.01
C ILE A 81 -2.42 -6.89 4.97
N VAL A 82 -3.12 -6.03 5.70
CA VAL A 82 -4.19 -6.43 6.63
C VAL A 82 -5.53 -6.29 5.92
N LEU A 83 -6.24 -7.40 5.78
CA LEU A 83 -7.54 -7.51 5.13
C LEU A 83 -8.64 -7.32 6.17
N ASP A 84 -9.56 -6.39 5.91
CA ASP A 84 -10.67 -6.02 6.79
C ASP A 84 -10.24 -5.78 8.25
N PRO A 85 -9.22 -4.92 8.50
CA PRO A 85 -8.83 -4.57 9.85
C PRO A 85 -10.03 -4.15 10.71
N PRO A 86 -10.11 -4.63 11.96
CA PRO A 86 -11.04 -4.07 12.93
C PRO A 86 -10.76 -2.58 13.13
N PRO A 87 -11.76 -1.73 13.42
CA PRO A 87 -11.57 -0.28 13.50
C PRO A 87 -10.43 0.16 14.45
N PRO A 88 -10.26 -0.45 15.65
CA PRO A 88 -9.12 -0.10 16.51
C PRO A 88 -7.76 -0.39 15.87
N LEU A 89 -7.65 -1.44 15.04
CA LEU A 89 -6.42 -1.78 14.33
C LEU A 89 -6.15 -0.80 13.19
N GLY A 90 -7.18 -0.40 12.44
CA GLY A 90 -7.04 0.61 11.38
C GLY A 90 -6.64 1.98 11.91
N VAL A 91 -7.10 2.34 13.11
CA VAL A 91 -6.84 3.65 13.73
C VAL A 91 -5.55 3.67 14.56
N PHE A 92 -5.27 2.61 15.31
CA PHE A 92 -4.16 2.52 16.29
C PHE A 92 -3.12 1.45 15.92
N ILE A 93 -2.81 1.34 14.63
CA ILE A 93 -1.90 0.31 14.10
C ILE A 93 -0.49 0.35 14.72
N GLY A 94 0.03 1.54 15.02
CA GLY A 94 1.36 1.71 15.62
C GLY A 94 1.47 1.24 17.07
N TRP A 95 0.33 1.03 17.74
CA TRP A 95 0.26 0.46 19.09
C TRP A 95 -0.22 -1.00 19.08
N SER A 96 -0.50 -1.55 17.91
CA SER A 96 -1.00 -2.90 17.74
C SER A 96 0.14 -3.88 17.45
N THR A 97 0.11 -5.05 18.07
CA THR A 97 1.00 -6.16 17.71
C THR A 97 0.36 -6.93 16.55
N VAL A 98 0.76 -6.63 15.32
CA VAL A 98 0.25 -7.31 14.12
C VAL A 98 0.85 -8.72 14.05
N PRO A 99 0.05 -9.79 14.07
CA PRO A 99 0.56 -11.14 13.98
C PRO A 99 1.36 -11.37 12.70
N GLY A 100 2.57 -11.91 12.82
CA GLY A 100 3.43 -12.25 11.68
C GLY A 100 4.18 -11.08 11.06
N ALA A 101 4.05 -9.85 11.55
CA ALA A 101 4.89 -8.73 11.12
C ALA A 101 6.34 -8.95 11.61
N GLU A 102 7.17 -9.59 10.78
CA GLU A 102 8.56 -9.89 11.09
C GLU A 102 9.50 -8.68 10.94
N VAL A 103 9.05 -7.65 10.22
CA VAL A 103 9.82 -6.44 9.93
C VAL A 103 9.10 -5.19 10.45
N PRO A 104 9.85 -4.17 10.92
CA PRO A 104 9.28 -2.88 11.27
C PRO A 104 8.57 -2.23 10.08
N PHE A 105 7.48 -1.52 10.35
CA PHE A 105 6.83 -0.63 9.40
C PHE A 105 6.81 0.79 9.99
N SER A 106 6.86 1.78 9.12
CA SER A 106 6.85 3.20 9.50
C SER A 106 5.82 4.00 8.70
N GLN A 107 5.24 3.40 7.66
CA GLN A 107 4.31 4.05 6.75
C GLN A 107 3.09 3.16 6.52
N THR A 108 1.95 3.78 6.19
CA THR A 108 0.71 3.07 5.89
C THR A 108 -0.01 3.65 4.68
N ILE A 109 -0.78 2.81 4.00
CA ILE A 109 -1.80 3.20 3.03
C ILE A 109 -3.09 2.46 3.42
N SER A 110 -4.21 3.16 3.45
CA SER A 110 -5.53 2.52 3.56
C SER A 110 -6.18 2.49 2.19
N ILE A 111 -6.65 1.32 1.74
CA ILE A 111 -7.42 1.14 0.51
C ILE A 111 -8.84 0.77 0.92
N VAL A 112 -9.82 1.57 0.52
CA VAL A 112 -11.23 1.43 0.92
C VAL A 112 -12.07 1.08 -0.30
N PHE A 113 -12.85 0.01 -0.20
CA PHE A 113 -13.72 -0.45 -1.27
C PHE A 113 -15.05 0.30 -1.24
N THR A 114 -15.49 0.77 -2.40
CA THR A 114 -16.69 1.63 -2.53
C THR A 114 -17.86 0.94 -3.24
N ASP A 115 -17.72 -0.34 -3.58
CA ASP A 115 -18.66 -1.10 -4.42
C ASP A 115 -20.05 -1.36 -3.78
N ASP A 116 -20.28 -0.95 -2.53
CA ASP A 116 -21.58 -1.13 -1.86
C ASP A 116 -22.50 0.09 -2.06
N VAL A 117 -23.69 -0.20 -2.60
CA VAL A 117 -24.80 0.72 -2.82
C VAL A 117 -25.14 1.45 -1.52
N GLY A 118 -24.59 2.65 -1.33
CA GLY A 118 -24.87 3.50 -0.18
C GLY A 118 -23.65 4.00 0.60
N HIS A 119 -22.41 3.71 0.19
CA HIS A 119 -21.26 4.41 0.75
C HIS A 119 -21.14 5.85 0.25
N ILE A 120 -20.79 6.71 1.20
CA ILE A 120 -20.28 8.06 0.98
C ILE A 120 -19.08 7.94 0.04
N GLY A 121 -19.16 8.61 -1.11
CA GLY A 121 -18.05 8.67 -2.07
C GLY A 121 -18.27 7.81 -3.30
N ASP A 122 -19.19 8.22 -4.17
CA ASP A 122 -19.07 7.93 -5.59
C ASP A 122 -17.66 8.37 -6.05
N ILE A 123 -16.88 7.46 -6.65
CA ILE A 123 -15.61 7.79 -7.34
C ILE A 123 -15.90 8.46 -8.70
N GLY A 124 -17.08 9.08 -8.84
CA GLY A 124 -17.46 9.95 -9.93
C GLY A 124 -16.47 11.10 -10.16
N ASP A 125 -16.74 11.94 -11.15
CA ASP A 125 -15.72 12.89 -11.64
C ASP A 125 -15.52 14.13 -10.72
N GLY A 126 -16.10 14.12 -9.51
CA GLY A 126 -16.07 15.22 -8.56
C GLY A 126 -14.96 15.12 -7.51
N SER A 127 -14.78 16.22 -6.77
CA SER A 127 -13.92 16.27 -5.59
C SER A 127 -14.42 15.30 -4.49
N PRO A 128 -13.53 14.81 -3.60
CA PRO A 128 -13.95 14.04 -2.44
C PRO A 128 -14.98 14.80 -1.60
N SER A 129 -15.88 14.06 -0.94
CA SER A 129 -16.88 14.67 -0.07
C SER A 129 -16.21 15.37 1.13
N ALA A 130 -16.95 16.21 1.85
CA ALA A 130 -16.43 16.79 3.09
C ALA A 130 -16.07 15.71 4.12
N GLN A 131 -16.87 14.65 4.20
CA GLN A 131 -16.64 13.54 5.11
C GLN A 131 -15.37 12.76 4.76
N ASP A 132 -15.09 12.51 3.48
CA ASP A 132 -13.86 11.82 3.05
C ASP A 132 -12.62 12.62 3.46
N ARG A 133 -12.67 13.94 3.25
CA ARG A 133 -11.59 14.87 3.61
C ARG A 133 -11.36 14.89 5.11
N ASP A 134 -12.43 15.04 5.89
CA ASP A 134 -12.37 15.06 7.36
C ASP A 134 -11.83 13.73 7.91
N GLY A 135 -12.31 12.60 7.36
CA GLY A 135 -11.83 11.26 7.70
C GLY A 135 -10.35 11.07 7.38
N TYR A 136 -9.92 11.48 6.19
CA TYR A 136 -8.50 11.43 5.78
C TYR A 136 -7.61 12.23 6.73
N PHE A 137 -7.94 13.48 7.02
CA PHE A 137 -7.13 14.32 7.91
C PHE A 137 -7.14 13.82 9.35
N ALA A 138 -8.27 13.31 9.85
CA ALA A 138 -8.35 12.69 11.16
C ALA A 138 -7.44 11.46 11.26
N LEU A 139 -7.50 10.56 10.28
CA LEU A 139 -6.67 9.35 10.25
C LEU A 139 -5.18 9.69 10.11
N ARG A 140 -4.82 10.65 9.25
CA ARG A 140 -3.45 11.16 9.10
C ARG A 140 -2.91 11.68 10.42
N ARG A 141 -3.70 12.49 11.14
CA ARG A 141 -3.33 13.01 12.47
C ARG A 141 -3.12 11.89 13.49
N LEU A 142 -3.98 10.88 13.51
CA LEU A 142 -3.87 9.74 14.43
C LEU A 142 -2.62 8.90 14.15
N HIS A 143 -2.28 8.67 12.89
CA HIS A 143 -1.03 7.99 12.50
C HIS A 143 0.20 8.80 12.92
N MET A 144 0.21 10.12 12.70
CA MET A 144 1.31 10.98 13.12
C MET A 144 1.53 10.93 14.65
N LEU A 145 0.46 10.90 15.45
CA LEU A 145 0.56 10.76 16.90
C LEU A 145 1.18 9.43 17.35
N GLN A 146 1.18 8.42 16.48
CA GLN A 146 1.80 7.11 16.71
C GLN A 146 3.22 7.03 16.13
N GLY A 147 3.75 8.11 15.56
CA GLY A 147 5.05 8.12 14.88
C GLY A 147 5.03 7.44 13.51
N LEU A 148 3.84 7.28 12.91
CA LEU A 148 3.66 6.69 11.59
C LEU A 148 3.29 7.74 10.55
N GLN A 149 3.61 7.46 9.29
CA GLN A 149 3.21 8.27 8.16
C GLN A 149 2.10 7.58 7.37
N LEU A 150 0.88 8.13 7.41
CA LEU A 150 -0.16 7.75 6.45
C LEU A 150 0.16 8.41 5.10
N LEU A 151 0.56 7.61 4.12
CA LEU A 151 0.87 8.09 2.77
C LEU A 151 -0.39 8.44 2.01
N ASP A 152 -1.42 7.60 2.11
CA ASP A 152 -2.69 7.82 1.40
C ASP A 152 -3.87 7.06 2.01
N VAL A 153 -5.07 7.55 1.70
CA VAL A 153 -6.30 6.78 1.74
C VAL A 153 -6.83 6.73 0.31
N VAL A 154 -6.93 5.52 -0.22
CA VAL A 154 -7.28 5.26 -1.61
C VAL A 154 -8.67 4.68 -1.66
N LEU A 155 -9.60 5.41 -2.28
CA LEU A 155 -10.92 4.88 -2.59
C LEU A 155 -10.82 4.09 -3.89
N VAL A 156 -11.39 2.89 -3.94
CA VAL A 156 -11.37 2.07 -5.13
C VAL A 156 -12.73 1.42 -5.38
N ASP A 157 -13.11 1.37 -6.66
CA ASP A 157 -14.22 0.58 -7.20
C ASP A 157 -13.70 -0.35 -8.32
N THR A 158 -14.59 -1.07 -8.97
CA THR A 158 -14.23 -1.99 -10.07
C THR A 158 -13.50 -1.36 -11.27
N GLU A 159 -13.60 -0.05 -11.47
CA GLU A 159 -13.07 0.67 -12.65
C GLU A 159 -12.10 1.81 -12.29
N ARG A 160 -12.18 2.35 -11.08
CA ARG A 160 -11.57 3.62 -10.71
C ARG A 160 -10.86 3.56 -9.38
N VAL A 161 -9.86 4.41 -9.27
CA VAL A 161 -9.10 4.64 -8.04
C VAL A 161 -9.03 6.15 -7.81
N ARG A 162 -9.23 6.59 -6.56
CA ARG A 162 -9.04 7.98 -6.13
C ARG A 162 -8.13 8.04 -4.91
N SER A 163 -7.04 8.79 -5.04
CA SER A 163 -6.19 9.18 -3.91
C SER A 163 -6.82 10.35 -3.15
N LEU A 164 -7.05 10.18 -1.85
CA LEU A 164 -7.46 11.30 -0.99
C LEU A 164 -6.27 12.22 -0.68
N ALA A 165 -5.04 11.71 -0.62
CA ALA A 165 -3.86 12.56 -0.45
C ALA A 165 -3.74 13.57 -1.60
N ILE A 166 -3.78 13.12 -2.86
CA ILE A 166 -3.69 14.00 -4.04
C ILE A 166 -4.88 14.96 -4.10
N ALA A 167 -6.09 14.46 -3.79
CA ALA A 167 -7.29 15.28 -3.90
C ALA A 167 -7.40 16.35 -2.79
N CYS A 168 -6.74 16.15 -1.65
CA CYS A 168 -6.81 17.06 -0.49
C CYS A 168 -5.57 17.94 -0.33
N ASP A 169 -4.43 17.52 -0.87
CA ASP A 169 -3.12 18.13 -0.63
C ASP A 169 -2.41 18.40 -1.97
N PRO A 170 -2.21 19.67 -2.38
CA PRO A 170 -1.50 19.99 -3.61
C PRO A 170 -0.03 19.55 -3.57
N ASP A 171 0.53 19.35 -2.38
CA ASP A 171 1.90 18.93 -2.14
C ASP A 171 1.94 17.45 -1.67
N ALA A 172 1.00 16.63 -2.16
CA ALA A 172 0.92 15.22 -1.80
C ALA A 172 2.25 14.49 -2.03
N VAL A 173 2.55 13.54 -1.12
CA VAL A 173 3.79 12.76 -1.06
C VAL A 173 4.13 11.99 -2.35
N TRP A 174 3.14 11.83 -3.24
CA TRP A 174 3.26 11.18 -4.53
C TRP A 174 3.89 12.04 -5.63
N PHE A 175 4.00 13.36 -5.43
CA PHE A 175 4.62 14.27 -6.39
C PHE A 175 6.13 14.45 -6.16
N GLU A 176 6.64 14.02 -5.01
CA GLU A 176 8.06 14.07 -4.71
C GLU A 176 8.76 12.83 -5.27
N PRO A 177 9.92 12.98 -5.96
CA PRO A 177 10.73 11.85 -6.38
C PRO A 177 11.11 11.00 -5.16
N PHE A 178 10.73 9.73 -5.17
CA PHE A 178 11.20 8.80 -4.15
C PHE A 178 12.65 8.43 -4.45
N ALA A 179 13.59 8.92 -3.64
CA ALA A 179 14.99 8.52 -3.70
C ALA A 179 15.18 7.33 -2.76
N PRO A 180 15.24 6.08 -3.26
CA PRO A 180 15.57 4.95 -2.41
C PRO A 180 16.93 5.21 -1.76
N LEU A 181 17.08 4.85 -0.49
CA LEU A 181 18.39 4.84 0.15
C LEU A 181 19.31 4.02 -0.76
N SER A 182 20.40 4.64 -1.23
CA SER A 182 21.40 3.91 -2.00
C SER A 182 21.78 2.68 -1.19
N PRO A 183 21.78 1.47 -1.76
CA PRO A 183 22.24 0.30 -1.03
C PRO A 183 23.62 0.66 -0.52
N SER A 184 23.76 0.69 0.81
CA SER A 184 24.99 1.12 1.48
C SER A 184 26.14 0.41 0.79
N GLY A 185 26.94 1.19 0.08
CA GLY A 185 28.08 0.69 -0.68
C GLY A 185 28.98 -0.10 0.23
N ASP A 186 29.56 -1.17 -0.35
CA ASP A 186 30.72 -1.90 0.11
C ASP A 186 31.20 -1.51 1.51
N ILE A 187 30.92 -2.37 2.49
CA ILE A 187 31.78 -2.45 3.66
C ILE A 187 33.16 -2.75 3.10
N GLY A 188 33.97 -1.69 2.94
CA GLY A 188 35.31 -1.79 2.41
C GLY A 188 36.02 -2.93 3.10
N SER A 189 36.41 -3.93 2.31
CA SER A 189 37.40 -4.91 2.69
C SER A 189 38.66 -4.15 3.04
N GLY A 190 38.81 -3.82 4.33
CA GLY A 190 40.03 -3.28 4.90
C GLY A 190 41.13 -4.31 4.71
N GLU A 191 41.91 -4.11 3.66
CA GLU A 191 43.15 -4.82 3.39
C GLU A 191 44.11 -4.48 4.54
N ALA A 192 44.36 -5.47 5.40
CA ALA A 192 45.36 -5.41 6.43
C ALA A 192 46.74 -5.39 5.77
N ALA A 193 47.47 -4.29 5.97
CA ALA A 193 48.91 -4.20 5.72
C ALA A 193 49.65 -4.21 7.07
#